data_AF-A0A846PC15-F1
#
_entry.id   AF-A0A846PC15-F1
#
_cell.length_a   1.000
_cell.length_b   1.000
_cell.length_c   1.000
_cell.angle_alpha   90.00
_cell.angle_beta   90.00
_cell.angle_gamma   90.00
#
_symmetry.space_group_name_H-M   'P 1'
#
loop_
_entity.id
_entity.type
_entity.pdbx_description
1 polymer ?
#
loop_
_entity_poly.entity_id
_entity_poly.type
_entity_poly.pdbx_seq_one_letter_code
_entity_poly.pdbx_strand_id
1 'polypeptide(L)' 'MSTEMIVEGDYVLLYLDKRRTYLVKTEKDKTFHTHKGFIKFNDLIGKEYGSRVP' A
#
# COMPACT_ATOMS: atom_id res chain seq x y z
N MET A 1 2.47 -15.00 -15.26
CA MET A 1 2.00 -13.60 -15.25
C MET A 1 3.07 -12.79 -14.55
N SER A 2 3.47 -11.65 -15.10
CA SER A 2 4.45 -10.78 -14.47
C SER A 2 3.73 -9.99 -13.37
N THR A 3 3.90 -10.36 -12.11
CA THR A 3 3.43 -9.52 -11.00
C THR A 3 4.43 -8.39 -10.84
N GLU A 4 3.98 -7.15 -11.01
CA GLU A 4 4.82 -5.99 -10.69
C GLU A 4 5.01 -5.93 -9.16
N MET A 5 6.24 -5.67 -8.74
CA MET A 5 6.55 -5.43 -7.33
C MET A 5 6.43 -3.95 -7.03
N ILE A 6 5.86 -3.64 -5.88
CA ILE A 6 5.76 -2.28 -5.36
C ILE A 6 7.16 -1.82 -4.95
N VAL A 7 7.60 -0.69 -5.50
CA VAL A 7 8.85 -0.04 -5.10
C VAL A 7 8.59 1.31 -4.45
N GLU A 8 9.64 1.91 -3.88
CA GLU A 8 9.55 3.26 -3.33
C GLU A 8 9.27 4.28 -4.43
N GLY A 9 8.31 5.19 -4.17
CA GLY A 9 7.90 6.23 -5.11
C GLY A 9 6.72 5.85 -6.00
N ASP A 10 6.30 4.58 -6.01
CA ASP A 10 5.11 4.12 -6.72
C ASP A 10 3.84 4.72 -6.14
N TYR A 11 2.85 4.93 -7.00
CA TYR A 11 1.49 5.19 -6.57
C TYR A 11 0.73 3.87 -6.44
N VAL A 12 0.31 3.55 -5.23
CA VAL A 12 -0.42 2.32 -4.92
C VAL A 12 -1.85 2.63 -4.50
N LEU A 13 -2.78 1.77 -4.93
CA LEU A 13 -4.18 1.86 -4.55
C LEU A 13 -4.46 0.90 -3.38
N LEU A 14 -4.57 1.44 -2.16
CA LEU A 14 -4.92 0.67 -0.98
C LEU A 14 -6.43 0.46 -0.92
N TYR A 15 -6.87 -0.78 -1.11
CA TYR A 15 -8.27 -1.17 -1.04
C TYR A 15 -8.64 -1.72 0.35
N LEU A 16 -9.51 -1.01 1.07
CA LEU A 16 -10.03 -1.46 2.36
C LEU A 16 -11.42 -2.10 2.21
N ASP A 17 -12.33 -1.43 1.50
CA ASP A 17 -13.63 -1.95 1.11
C ASP A 17 -14.22 -1.15 -0.06
N LYS A 18 -15.46 -1.50 -0.47
CA LYS A 18 -16.18 -0.86 -1.58
C LYS A 18 -16.34 0.66 -1.46
N ARG A 19 -16.20 1.23 -0.27
CA ARG A 19 -16.38 2.68 -0.01
C ARG A 19 -15.05 3.39 0.27
N ARG A 20 -13.99 2.65 0.57
CA ARG A 20 -12.73 3.19 1.11
C ARG A 20 -11.56 2.64 0.34
N THR A 21 -11.01 3.50 -0.50
CA THR A 21 -9.82 3.23 -1.29
C THR A 21 -8.96 4.48 -1.30
N TYR A 22 -7.65 4.31 -1.15
CA TYR A 22 -6.71 5.41 -1.01
C TYR A 22 -5.61 5.27 -2.05
N LEU A 23 -5.44 6.29 -2.90
CA LEU A 23 -4.28 6.39 -3.77
C LEU A 23 -3.16 7.11 -3.01
N VAL A 24 -2.08 6.41 -2.73
CA VAL A 24 -0.96 6.93 -1.93
C VAL A 24 0.35 6.69 -2.67
N LYS A 25 1.31 7.60 -2.47
CA LYS A 25 2.69 7.39 -2.93
C LYS A 25 3.47 6.65 -1.84
N THR A 26 4.16 5.57 -2.17
CA THR A 26 5.01 4.84 -1.23
C THR A 26 6.28 5.64 -0.92
N GLU A 27 6.63 5.70 0.36
CA GLU A 27 7.82 6.39 0.85
C GLU A 27 8.39 5.59 2.01
N LYS A 28 9.70 5.28 2.00
CA LYS A 28 10.30 4.50 3.09
C LYS A 28 10.12 5.16 4.45
N ASP A 29 9.98 4.33 5.47
CA ASP A 29 9.87 4.70 6.88
C ASP A 29 8.67 5.60 7.22
N LYS A 30 7.73 5.78 6.29
CA LYS A 30 6.45 6.46 6.53
C LYS A 30 5.33 5.49 6.86
N THR A 31 4.33 6.04 7.54
CA THR A 31 3.12 5.33 7.94
C THR A 31 1.89 6.09 7.45
N PHE A 32 0.95 5.36 6.84
CA PHE A 32 -0.33 5.89 6.41
C PHE A 32 -1.41 5.55 7.43
N HIS A 33 -2.02 6.57 8.02
CA HIS A 33 -3.08 6.41 9.01
C HIS A 33 -4.47 6.48 8.37
N THR A 34 -5.36 5.60 8.82
CA THR A 34 -6.79 5.62 8.53
C THR A 34 -7.57 5.64 9.84
N HIS A 35 -8.89 5.83 9.77
CA HIS A 35 -9.77 5.65 10.93
C HIS A 35 -9.88 4.19 11.42
N LYS A 36 -9.30 3.23 10.69
CA LYS A 36 -9.30 1.80 11.07
C LYS A 36 -7.95 1.29 11.55
N GLY A 37 -6.91 2.14 11.57
CA GLY A 37 -5.55 1.73 11.94
C GLY A 37 -4.53 2.42 11.05
N PHE A 38 -3.41 1.77 10.82
CA PHE A 38 -2.32 2.31 10.02
C PHE A 38 -1.62 1.23 9.23
N ILE A 39 -0.97 1.63 8.14
CA ILE A 39 -0.13 0.77 7.30
C ILE A 39 1.25 1.41 7.22
N LYS A 40 2.30 0.67 7.54
CA LYS A 40 3.67 1.14 7.28
C LYS A 40 4.00 0.88 5.82
N PHE A 41 4.55 1.86 5.12
CA PHE A 41 4.90 1.67 3.71
C PHE A 41 6.01 0.64 3.51
N ASN A 42 6.84 0.41 4.53
CA ASN A 42 7.82 -0.69 4.53
C ASN A 42 7.15 -2.08 4.46
N ASP A 43 5.89 -2.21 4.86
CA ASP A 43 5.13 -3.47 4.73
C ASP A 43 4.56 -3.65 3.31
N LEU A 44 4.54 -2.58 2.49
CA LEU A 44 4.10 -2.58 1.09
C LEU A 44 5.28 -2.78 0.13
N ILE A 45 6.38 -2.07 0.35
CA ILE A 45 7.54 -2.08 -0.55
C ILE A 45 8.13 -3.49 -0.60
N GLY A 46 8.35 -4.00 -1.82
CA GLY A 46 8.82 -5.37 -2.07
C GLY A 46 7.69 -6.41 -2.08
N LYS A 47 6.43 -6.02 -1.89
CA LYS A 47 5.27 -6.89 -2.14
C LYS A 47 4.81 -6.76 -3.58
N GLU A 48 4.20 -7.82 -4.08
CA GLU A 48 3.52 -7.80 -5.37
C GLU A 48 2.21 -6.99 -5.27
N TYR A 49 1.83 -6.29 -6.35
CA TYR A 49 0.51 -5.67 -6.44
C TYR A 49 -0.60 -6.71 -6.25
N GLY A 50 -1.65 -6.33 -5.52
CA GLY A 50 -2.75 -7.23 -5.14
C GLY A 50 -2.52 -8.02 -3.85
N SER A 51 -1.34 -7.91 -3.22
CA SER A 51 -1.07 -8.50 -1.90
C SER A 51 -1.99 -7.94 -0.81
N ARG A 52 -2.43 -8.80 0.11
CA ARG A 52 -3.11 -8.38 1.34
C ARG A 52 -2.07 -8.05 2.41
N VAL A 53 -2.23 -6.91 3.04
CA VAL A 53 -1.39 -6.43 4.14
C VAL A 53 -2.24 -6.20 5.41
N PRO A 54 -1.62 -6.10 6.59
CA PRO A 54 -2.32 -5.90 7.87
C PRO A 54 -3.15 -4.61 7.94
#